data_AF-A0A497D0N0-F1
#
_entry.id   AF-A0A497D0N0-F1
#
_cell.length_a   1.000
_cell.length_b   1.000
_cell.length_c   1.000
_cell.angle_alpha   90.00
_cell.angle_beta   90.00
_cell.angle_gamma   90.00
#
_symmetry.space_group_name_H-M   'P 1'
#
loop_
_entity.id
_entity.type
_entity.pdbx_description
1 polymer ?
#
loop_
_entity_poly.entity_id
_entity_poly.type
_entity_poly.pdbx_seq_one_letter_code
_entity_poly.pdbx_strand_id
1 'polypeptide(L)'
;MKNLIYLVAISMFLFSSCCGGGSDAKSDKESAADETIITEEVVETNNGEEVEIKETEEITSCDEFLDRYEAWVKEYLDLLETFKNNPTDPDLSQKYMNVSQEAATWTQQWFQFVDCSKDEKYEKRYDEISEMVDKKLEELDMK
;
A
#
# COMPACT_ATOMS: atom_id res chain seq x y z
N MET A 1 17.49 3.81 -13.17
CA MET A 1 17.10 5.25 -13.32
C MET A 1 16.34 5.61 -14.60
N LYS A 2 16.21 4.76 -15.62
CA LYS A 2 15.39 5.08 -16.81
C LYS A 2 13.91 4.69 -16.66
N ASN A 3 13.63 3.70 -15.80
CA ASN A 3 12.27 3.20 -15.59
C ASN A 3 11.46 4.05 -14.60
N LEU A 4 12.13 4.96 -13.87
CA LEU A 4 11.52 5.87 -12.89
C LEU A 4 10.77 7.04 -13.55
N ILE A 5 11.03 7.29 -14.84
CA ILE A 5 10.40 8.37 -15.62
C ILE A 5 8.97 7.99 -16.05
N TYR A 6 8.67 6.69 -16.21
CA TYR A 6 7.36 6.24 -16.68
C TYR A 6 6.25 6.37 -15.62
N LEU A 7 6.59 6.26 -14.33
CA LEU A 7 5.61 6.36 -13.24
C LEU A 7 5.12 7.80 -12.97
N VAL A 8 5.91 8.81 -13.33
CA VAL A 8 5.54 10.23 -13.15
C VAL A 8 4.63 10.74 -14.27
N ALA A 9 4.63 10.10 -15.45
CA ALA A 9 3.86 10.57 -16.60
C ALA A 9 2.34 10.29 -16.51
N ILE A 10 1.93 9.30 -15.71
CA ILE A 10 0.51 8.91 -15.55
C ILE A 10 -0.26 9.89 -14.65
N SER A 11 0.42 10.61 -13.75
CA SER A 11 -0.23 11.53 -12.79
C SER A 11 -0.57 12.91 -13.38
N MET A 12 -0.02 13.28 -14.54
CA MET A 12 -0.22 14.61 -15.14
C MET A 12 -1.54 14.77 -15.91
N PHE A 13 -2.30 13.69 -16.17
CA PHE A 13 -3.54 13.76 -16.96
C PHE A 13 -4.81 14.06 -16.15
N LEU A 14 -4.75 14.15 -14.82
CA LEU A 14 -5.95 14.27 -13.98
C LEU A 14 -6.18 15.66 -13.35
N PHE A 15 -5.31 16.65 -13.57
CA PHE A 15 -5.40 17.96 -12.91
C PHE A 15 -5.82 19.13 -13.81
N SER A 16 -6.20 18.91 -15.08
CA SER A 16 -6.56 20.01 -16.00
C SER A 16 -8.01 20.51 -15.90
N SER A 17 -8.78 20.11 -14.89
CA SER A 17 -10.21 20.41 -14.81
C SER A 17 -10.62 20.92 -13.43
N CYS A 18 -10.03 22.01 -12.95
CA CYS A 18 -10.68 22.92 -12.00
C CYS A 18 -9.86 24.21 -11.83
N CYS A 19 -10.17 25.23 -12.64
CA CYS A 19 -9.84 26.61 -12.36
C CYS A 19 -11.17 27.31 -12.06
N GLY A 20 -11.36 27.75 -10.81
CA GLY A 20 -12.65 28.25 -10.32
C GLY A 20 -12.55 29.10 -9.07
N GLY A 21 -11.67 30.11 -9.09
CA GLY A 21 -11.91 31.43 -8.47
C GLY A 21 -11.92 31.58 -6.95
N GLY A 22 -10.98 32.40 -6.45
CA GLY A 22 -11.33 33.54 -5.61
C GLY A 22 -10.83 33.60 -4.16
N SER A 23 -9.76 34.38 -3.98
CA SER A 23 -9.51 35.34 -2.88
C SER A 23 -8.69 34.91 -1.66
N ASP A 24 -7.66 35.73 -1.45
CA ASP A 24 -6.63 35.78 -0.42
C ASP A 24 -7.10 35.74 1.04
N ALA A 25 -6.30 35.08 1.89
CA ALA A 25 -5.93 35.58 3.21
C ALA A 25 -4.62 34.93 3.70
N LYS A 26 -3.57 35.76 3.82
CA LYS A 26 -2.38 35.47 4.63
C LYS A 26 -2.75 35.33 6.10
N SER A 27 -2.17 34.34 6.79
CA SER A 27 -1.66 34.54 8.14
C SER A 27 -0.57 33.51 8.43
N ASP A 28 0.66 34.00 8.56
CA ASP A 28 1.76 33.29 9.18
C ASP A 28 1.40 32.93 10.64
N LYS A 29 1.73 31.71 11.07
CA LYS A 29 2.16 31.42 12.44
C LYS A 29 2.88 30.07 12.52
N GLU A 30 4.19 30.19 12.70
CA GLU A 30 5.11 29.19 13.21
C GLU A 30 4.73 28.83 14.66
N SER A 31 4.59 27.54 14.95
CA SER A 31 4.81 26.98 16.29
C SER A 31 5.17 25.51 16.13
N ALA A 32 6.44 25.20 16.42
CA ALA A 32 6.89 23.85 16.67
C ALA A 32 6.22 23.31 17.95
N ALA A 33 5.52 22.19 17.82
CA ALA A 33 5.32 21.21 18.86
C ALA A 33 4.93 19.90 18.18
N ASP A 34 5.92 19.02 18.10
CA ASP A 34 5.82 17.56 18.18
C ASP A 34 4.41 17.06 18.55
N GLU A 35 3.69 16.52 17.57
CA GLU A 35 2.43 15.84 17.78
C GLU A 35 2.41 14.61 16.86
N THR A 36 2.59 13.45 17.46
CA THR A 36 2.37 12.13 16.85
C THR A 36 0.93 12.08 16.35
N ILE A 37 0.74 12.23 15.04
CA ILE A 37 -0.58 12.12 14.40
C ILE A 37 -0.94 10.64 14.35
N ILE A 38 -1.65 10.16 15.37
CA ILE A 38 -2.47 8.96 15.25
C ILE A 38 -3.63 9.34 14.33
N THR A 39 -3.64 8.78 13.13
CA THR A 39 -4.75 8.95 12.19
C THR A 39 -5.83 7.95 12.59
N GLU A 40 -6.72 8.34 13.53
CA GLU A 40 -7.98 7.63 13.72
C GLU A 40 -8.92 7.97 12.56
N GLU A 41 -8.93 7.14 11.52
CA GLU A 41 -9.99 7.17 10.52
C GLU A 41 -11.19 6.38 11.05
N VAL A 42 -12.11 7.08 11.74
CA VAL A 42 -13.41 6.52 12.12
C VAL A 42 -14.27 6.41 10.87
N VAL A 43 -14.27 5.22 10.25
CA VAL A 43 -15.27 4.85 9.25
C VAL A 43 -16.52 4.36 9.99
N GLU A 44 -17.54 5.23 10.10
CA GLU A 44 -18.88 4.81 10.51
C GLU A 44 -19.50 3.93 9.41
N THR A 45 -19.34 2.61 9.55
CA THR A 45 -20.12 1.63 8.79
C THR A 45 -21.34 1.19 9.59
N ASN A 46 -22.51 1.56 9.09
CA ASN A 46 -23.82 1.37 9.72
C ASN A 46 -24.34 -0.07 9.52
N ASN A 47 -23.67 -1.06 10.12
CA ASN A 47 -24.20 -2.40 10.36
C ASN A 47 -23.31 -3.10 11.39
N GLY A 48 -23.88 -3.57 12.50
CA GLY A 48 -23.18 -4.00 13.72
C GLY A 48 -22.36 -5.29 13.60
N GLU A 49 -21.37 -5.30 12.72
CA GLU A 49 -20.23 -6.20 12.74
C GLU A 49 -19.06 -5.41 13.31
N GLU A 50 -18.57 -5.84 14.48
CA GLU A 50 -17.40 -5.26 15.13
C GLU A 50 -16.20 -5.51 14.20
N VAL A 51 -15.85 -4.49 13.41
CA VAL A 51 -14.61 -4.49 12.64
C VAL A 51 -13.48 -4.42 13.66
N GLU A 52 -12.88 -5.57 13.95
CA GLU A 52 -11.66 -5.67 14.72
C GLU A 52 -10.56 -4.96 13.92
N ILE A 53 -10.38 -3.67 14.16
CA ILE A 53 -9.24 -2.91 13.65
C ILE A 53 -8.03 -3.51 14.35
N LYS A 54 -7.33 -4.43 13.67
CA LYS A 54 -6.03 -4.88 14.11
C LYS A 54 -5.14 -3.65 14.20
N GLU A 55 -4.75 -3.27 15.42
CA GLU A 55 -3.69 -2.30 15.63
C GLU A 55 -2.49 -2.75 14.79
N THR A 56 -2.17 -1.98 13.74
CA THR A 56 -0.99 -2.25 12.95
C THR A 56 0.21 -1.97 13.84
N GLU A 57 0.80 -3.03 14.42
CA GLU A 57 2.02 -2.94 15.20
C GLU A 57 3.07 -2.13 14.42
N GLU A 58 3.71 -1.17 15.11
CA GLU A 58 4.73 -0.32 14.51
C GLU A 58 5.90 -1.17 14.02
N ILE A 59 6.20 -1.11 12.72
CA ILE A 59 7.35 -1.80 12.14
C ILE A 59 8.62 -1.07 12.56
N THR A 60 9.58 -1.78 13.14
CA THR A 60 10.79 -1.16 13.72
C THR A 60 12.08 -1.49 12.98
N SER A 61 12.05 -2.44 12.05
CA SER A 61 13.25 -2.93 11.36
C SER A 61 13.02 -3.32 9.90
N CYS A 62 14.09 -3.32 9.11
CA CYS A 62 14.06 -3.78 7.72
C CYS A 62 13.68 -5.26 7.57
N ASP A 63 14.11 -6.12 8.50
CA ASP A 63 13.74 -7.54 8.49
C ASP A 63 12.22 -7.70 8.71
N GLU A 64 11.68 -7.02 9.72
CA GLU A 64 10.25 -7.04 10.02
C GLU A 64 9.41 -6.45 8.88
N PHE A 65 9.87 -5.33 8.30
CA PHE A 65 9.23 -4.72 7.14
C PHE A 65 9.11 -5.72 5.98
N LEU A 66 10.21 -6.35 5.60
CA LEU A 66 10.25 -7.30 4.48
C LEU A 66 9.46 -8.58 4.77
N ASP A 67 9.46 -9.07 6.01
CA ASP A 67 8.67 -10.26 6.40
C ASP A 67 7.18 -9.99 6.26
N ARG A 68 6.71 -8.84 6.76
CA ARG A 68 5.30 -8.46 6.65
C ARG A 68 4.91 -8.14 5.20
N TYR A 69 5.79 -7.47 4.46
CA TYR A 69 5.56 -7.18 3.04
C TYR A 69 5.46 -8.47 2.21
N GLU A 70 6.38 -9.42 2.43
CA GLU A 70 6.36 -10.73 1.77
C GLU A 70 5.09 -11.53 2.11
N ALA A 71 4.64 -11.49 3.37
CA ALA A 71 3.39 -12.13 3.79
C ALA A 71 2.18 -11.51 3.07
N TRP A 72 2.07 -10.19 3.06
CA TRP A 72 1.01 -9.48 2.35
C TRP A 72 1.01 -9.78 0.84
N VAL A 73 2.18 -9.80 0.20
CA VAL A 73 2.32 -10.16 -1.22
C VAL A 73 1.78 -11.58 -1.47
N LYS A 74 2.09 -12.54 -0.60
CA LYS A 74 1.57 -13.92 -0.72
C LYS A 74 0.05 -13.97 -0.61
N GLU A 75 -0.54 -13.21 0.31
CA GLU A 75 -2.01 -13.09 0.43
C GLU A 75 -2.65 -12.47 -0.81
N TYR A 76 -2.03 -11.42 -1.37
CA TYR A 76 -2.47 -10.83 -2.63
C TYR A 76 -2.43 -11.83 -3.79
N LEU A 77 -1.35 -12.61 -3.90
CA LEU A 77 -1.23 -13.65 -4.93
C LEU A 77 -2.25 -14.78 -4.75
N ASP A 78 -2.55 -15.19 -3.51
CA ASP A 78 -3.63 -16.15 -3.21
C ASP A 78 -5.00 -15.62 -3.61
N LEU A 79 -5.27 -14.34 -3.37
CA LEU A 79 -6.49 -13.66 -3.83
C LEU A 79 -6.61 -13.72 -5.36
N LEU A 80 -5.53 -13.39 -6.10
CA LEU A 80 -5.54 -13.45 -7.57
C LEU A 80 -5.78 -14.86 -8.08
N GLU A 81 -5.15 -15.86 -7.47
CA GLU A 81 -5.35 -17.27 -7.82
C GLU A 81 -6.78 -17.71 -7.53
N THR A 82 -7.32 -17.36 -6.35
CA THR A 82 -8.71 -17.64 -5.98
C THR A 82 -9.67 -17.00 -6.99
N PHE A 83 -9.46 -15.73 -7.34
CA PHE A 83 -10.27 -15.02 -8.32
C PHE A 83 -10.26 -15.69 -9.70
N LYS A 84 -9.08 -16.11 -10.17
CA LYS A 84 -8.93 -16.79 -11.45
C LYS A 84 -9.65 -18.14 -11.47
N ASN A 85 -9.49 -18.92 -10.40
CA ASN A 85 -10.00 -20.29 -10.34
C ASN A 85 -11.49 -20.36 -9.96
N ASN A 86 -11.97 -19.44 -9.13
CA ASN A 86 -13.35 -19.37 -8.65
C ASN A 86 -13.77 -17.90 -8.43
N PRO A 87 -14.17 -17.17 -9.49
CA PRO A 87 -14.56 -15.76 -9.37
C PRO A 87 -15.85 -15.53 -8.57
N THR A 88 -16.59 -16.59 -8.24
CA THR A 88 -17.79 -16.56 -7.39
C THR A 88 -17.52 -17.08 -5.98
N ASP A 89 -16.25 -17.19 -5.58
CA ASP A 89 -15.90 -17.58 -4.23
C ASP A 89 -16.53 -16.60 -3.21
N PRO A 90 -17.30 -17.09 -2.23
CA PRO A 90 -18.00 -16.22 -1.28
C PRO A 90 -17.04 -15.39 -0.43
N ASP A 91 -15.80 -15.85 -0.23
CA ASP A 91 -14.80 -15.18 0.60
C ASP A 91 -13.98 -14.15 -0.18
N LEU A 92 -14.12 -14.11 -1.51
CA LEU A 92 -13.33 -13.24 -2.39
C LEU A 92 -13.45 -11.77 -2.02
N SER A 93 -14.67 -11.32 -1.69
CA SER A 93 -14.92 -9.93 -1.31
C SER A 93 -14.19 -9.58 -0.02
N GLN A 94 -14.20 -10.47 0.98
CA GLN A 94 -13.52 -10.21 2.25
C GLN A 94 -12.01 -10.21 2.07
N LYS A 95 -11.45 -11.19 1.34
CA LYS A 95 -10.02 -11.25 1.02
C LYS A 95 -9.57 -9.99 0.28
N TYR A 96 -10.34 -9.54 -0.72
CA TYR A 96 -10.07 -8.32 -1.45
C TYR A 96 -10.05 -7.10 -0.53
N MET A 97 -11.04 -6.96 0.37
CA MET A 97 -11.10 -5.84 1.31
C MET A 97 -9.90 -5.83 2.25
N ASN A 98 -9.52 -6.97 2.82
CA ASN A 98 -8.37 -7.08 3.73
C ASN A 98 -7.07 -6.65 3.02
N VAL A 99 -6.77 -7.26 1.86
CA VAL A 99 -5.55 -6.95 1.10
C VAL A 99 -5.53 -5.49 0.64
N SER A 100 -6.68 -4.94 0.24
CA SER A 100 -6.80 -3.55 -0.21
C SER A 100 -6.62 -2.54 0.92
N GLN A 101 -7.10 -2.84 2.13
CA GLN A 101 -6.89 -1.99 3.30
C GLN A 101 -5.40 -1.92 3.65
N GLU A 102 -4.70 -3.04 3.64
CA GLU A 102 -3.26 -3.07 3.88
C GLU A 102 -2.46 -2.44 2.73
N ALA A 103 -2.91 -2.54 1.48
CA ALA A 103 -2.26 -1.90 0.34
C ALA A 103 -2.07 -0.37 0.53
N ALA A 104 -3.04 0.28 1.19
CA ALA A 104 -2.97 1.71 1.47
C ALA A 104 -1.84 2.07 2.46
N THR A 105 -1.55 1.19 3.43
CA THR A 105 -0.53 1.43 4.45
C THR A 105 0.88 1.19 3.92
N TRP A 106 1.04 0.25 2.98
CA TRP A 106 2.34 -0.09 2.39
C TRP A 106 3.02 1.08 1.69
N THR A 107 2.27 2.00 1.07
CA THR A 107 2.89 3.19 0.45
C THR A 107 3.61 4.05 1.48
N GLN A 108 3.02 4.25 2.67
CA GLN A 108 3.63 5.04 3.74
C GLN A 108 4.82 4.32 4.37
N GLN A 109 4.67 3.03 4.64
CA GLN A 109 5.76 2.21 5.21
C GLN A 109 6.94 2.08 4.24
N TRP A 110 6.68 1.98 2.93
CA TRP A 110 7.73 1.95 1.92
C TRP A 110 8.62 3.19 1.99
N PHE A 111 8.07 4.39 2.18
CA PHE A 111 8.90 5.60 2.32
C PHE A 111 9.81 5.56 3.55
N GLN A 112 9.38 4.92 4.64
CA GLN A 112 10.16 4.78 5.85
C GLN A 112 11.28 3.74 5.71
N PHE A 113 11.04 2.68 4.93
CA PHE A 113 11.93 1.52 4.81
C PHE A 113 12.58 1.35 3.43
N VAL A 114 12.42 2.30 2.50
CA VAL A 114 13.03 2.24 1.16
C VAL A 114 14.55 2.10 1.23
N ASP A 115 15.17 2.68 2.25
CA ASP A 115 16.60 2.64 2.48
C ASP A 115 17.12 1.24 2.82
N CYS A 116 16.24 0.31 3.23
CA CYS A 116 16.60 -1.10 3.39
C CYS A 116 17.17 -1.67 2.08
N SER A 117 16.67 -1.23 0.91
CA SER A 117 17.17 -1.70 -0.40
C SER A 117 18.64 -1.34 -0.70
N LYS A 118 19.27 -0.50 0.12
CA LYS A 118 20.70 -0.14 -0.02
C LYS A 118 21.65 -1.18 0.60
N ASP A 119 21.13 -2.07 1.44
CA ASP A 119 21.88 -3.20 1.99
C ASP A 119 21.73 -4.41 1.08
N GLU A 120 22.84 -5.01 0.67
CA GLU A 120 22.89 -6.18 -0.22
C GLU A 120 22.03 -7.35 0.30
N LYS A 121 21.94 -7.54 1.62
CA LYS A 121 21.08 -8.57 2.23
C LYS A 121 19.61 -8.35 1.87
N TYR A 122 19.14 -7.11 1.95
CA TYR A 122 17.74 -6.76 1.77
C TYR A 122 17.39 -6.55 0.30
N GLU A 123 18.34 -6.08 -0.51
CA GLU A 123 18.23 -6.05 -1.97
C GLU A 123 17.86 -7.44 -2.52
N LYS A 124 18.60 -8.48 -2.10
CA LYS A 124 18.30 -9.86 -2.50
C LYS A 124 16.89 -10.31 -2.10
N ARG A 125 16.38 -9.86 -0.96
CA ARG A 125 15.01 -10.18 -0.53
C ARG A 125 13.96 -9.49 -1.40
N TYR A 126 14.18 -8.23 -1.80
CA TYR A 126 13.30 -7.56 -2.75
C TYR A 126 13.28 -8.27 -4.11
N ASP A 127 14.43 -8.74 -4.58
CA ASP A 127 14.53 -9.52 -5.81
C ASP A 127 13.77 -10.85 -5.68
N GLU A 128 13.95 -11.60 -4.59
CA GLU A 128 13.22 -12.86 -4.35
C GLU A 128 11.69 -12.66 -4.31
N ILE A 129 11.22 -11.60 -3.66
CA ILE A 129 9.78 -11.25 -3.63
C ILE A 129 9.30 -10.89 -5.04
N SER A 130 10.07 -10.11 -5.79
CA SER A 130 9.73 -9.71 -7.16
C SER A 130 9.67 -10.91 -8.11
N GLU A 131 10.64 -11.82 -8.03
CA GLU A 131 10.67 -13.07 -8.79
C GLU A 131 9.47 -13.98 -8.44
N MET A 132 9.09 -14.04 -7.16
CA MET A 132 7.91 -14.78 -6.71
C MET A 132 6.62 -14.23 -7.35
N VAL A 133 6.44 -12.91 -7.33
CA VAL A 133 5.29 -12.24 -7.97
C VAL A 133 5.29 -12.52 -9.47
N ASP A 134 6.41 -12.28 -10.14
CA ASP A 134 6.53 -12.46 -11.58
C ASP A 134 6.20 -13.89 -12.02
N LYS A 135 6.76 -14.87 -11.31
CA LYS A 135 6.52 -16.29 -11.58
C LYS A 135 5.04 -16.63 -11.37
N LYS A 136 4.44 -16.17 -10.28
CA LYS A 136 3.05 -16.47 -9.98
C LYS A 136 2.08 -15.82 -10.97
N LEU A 137 2.33 -14.58 -11.39
CA LEU A 137 1.54 -13.91 -12.42
C LEU A 137 1.65 -14.61 -13.78
N GLU A 138 2.83 -15.13 -14.13
CA GLU A 138 3.02 -15.95 -15.34
C GLU A 138 2.26 -17.28 -15.24
N GLU A 139 2.35 -18.00 -14.11
CA GLU A 139 1.56 -19.21 -13.84
C GLU A 139 0.04 -18.94 -13.93
N LEU A 140 -0.38 -17.75 -13.52
CA LEU A 140 -1.76 -17.27 -13.59
C LEU A 140 -2.10 -16.61 -14.94
N ASP A 141 -1.25 -16.60 -15.96
CA ASP A 141 -1.53 -15.99 -17.28
C ASP A 141 -2.04 -14.54 -17.16
N MET A 142 -1.46 -13.77 -16.23
CA MET A 142 -1.82 -12.39 -15.88
C MET A 142 -0.69 -11.40 -16.19
N LYS A 143 0.36 -11.84 -16.89
CA LYS A 143 1.56 -11.05 -17.23
C LYS A 143 1.52 -10.55 -18.68
#